data_AF-A0A2P2JP53-F1
#
_entry.id   AF-A0A2P2JP53-F1
#
_cell.length_a   1.000
_cell.length_b   1.000
_cell.length_c   1.000
_cell.angle_alpha   90.00
_cell.angle_beta   90.00
_cell.angle_gamma   90.00
#
_symmetry.space_group_name_H-M   'P 1'
#
loop_
_entity.id
_entity.type
_entity.pdbx_description
1 polymer ?
#
loop_
_entity_poly.entity_id
_entity_poly.type
_entity_poly.pdbx_seq_one_letter_code
_entity_poly.pdbx_strand_id
1 'polypeptide(L)'
;MRKFDILNLQKMYAMSFMQSKDPHQPIASHKASSAQTLTSLLSEKLLLTKWKRSGYDPTMNFIRDLLGDLEMVYVGQMCLSWEVLYWQYEKSLELWDSDHLGLCQYNEVAGEFQRFQVLLQRFMENEPFEGPRVENYVRKRCIMRDLLQVPLIRDDKVKDKKGRRKWKDKDAITGDMLVEIIEESIRIFWRFVRADKDVHHVVQKGRKGTQIEPQDPSELELLAEVRTSLQKKEKKLKDILRCGNCIVRKFRRHEEDSSDQVLFFFSQVDMKLVSRVLNMSKITSDQLLWCHHKLGKINFVSRKIHVEPSFLLFPC
;
A
#
# COMPACT_ATOMS: atom_id res chain seq x y z
N MET A 1 7.22 8.76 0.19
CA MET A 1 6.04 9.27 -0.55
C MET A 1 6.43 10.17 -1.72
N ARG A 2 7.09 11.32 -1.52
CA ARG A 2 7.39 12.27 -2.63
C ARG A 2 8.18 11.67 -3.82
N LYS A 3 9.14 10.77 -3.57
CA LYS A 3 9.91 10.09 -4.63
C LYS A 3 8.98 9.34 -5.60
N PHE A 4 8.03 8.58 -5.06
CA PHE A 4 7.03 7.87 -5.85
C PHE A 4 6.09 8.82 -6.61
N ASP A 5 5.73 9.98 -6.03
CA ASP A 5 4.91 10.97 -6.74
C ASP A 5 5.65 11.57 -7.94
N ILE A 6 6.96 11.82 -7.79
CA ILE A 6 7.82 12.28 -8.90
C ILE A 6 7.91 11.21 -9.99
N LEU A 7 8.17 9.96 -9.61
CA LEU A 7 8.20 8.84 -10.55
C LEU A 7 6.85 8.67 -11.26
N ASN A 8 5.73 8.74 -10.54
CA ASN A 8 4.39 8.67 -11.11
C ASN A 8 4.20 9.70 -12.23
N LEU A 9 4.52 10.96 -11.94
CA LEU A 9 4.40 12.06 -12.90
C LEU A 9 5.30 11.84 -14.11
N GLN A 10 6.58 11.55 -13.90
CA GLN A 10 7.54 11.30 -14.99
C GLN A 10 7.07 10.19 -15.92
N LYS A 11 6.60 9.08 -15.35
CA LYS A 11 6.16 7.90 -16.10
C LYS A 11 4.85 8.17 -16.84
N MET A 12 3.91 8.91 -16.24
CA MET A 12 2.71 9.36 -16.95
C MET A 12 3.02 10.27 -18.14
N TYR A 13 3.91 11.25 -17.98
CA TYR A 13 4.31 12.13 -19.09
C TYR A 13 4.95 11.35 -20.23
N ALA A 14 5.81 10.37 -19.90
CA ALA A 14 6.37 9.48 -20.91
C ALA A 14 5.29 8.69 -21.66
N MET A 15 4.27 8.18 -20.96
CA MET A 15 3.15 7.47 -21.62
C MET A 15 2.40 8.38 -22.58
N SER A 16 2.03 9.59 -22.13
CA SER A 16 1.28 10.54 -22.95
C SER A 16 2.06 10.97 -24.19
N PHE A 17 3.37 11.21 -24.06
CA PHE A 17 4.22 11.54 -25.20
C PHE A 17 4.25 10.41 -26.23
N MET A 18 4.28 9.15 -25.79
CA MET A 18 4.26 8.00 -26.71
C MET A 18 2.92 7.84 -27.42
N GLN A 19 1.80 8.10 -26.74
CA GLN A 19 0.46 8.06 -27.35
C GLN A 19 0.25 9.19 -28.39
N SER A 20 0.88 10.34 -28.20
CA SER A 20 0.77 11.48 -29.13
C SER A 20 1.51 11.30 -30.47
N LYS A 21 2.34 10.26 -30.62
CA LYS A 21 3.08 9.97 -31.86
C LYS A 21 2.27 9.15 -32.88
N ASP A 22 1.03 8.78 -32.57
CA ASP A 22 0.16 8.06 -33.50
C ASP A 22 -0.41 9.03 -34.57
N PRO A 23 -0.15 8.83 -35.89
CA PRO A 23 -0.55 9.76 -36.95
C PRO A 23 -2.07 9.92 -37.19
N HIS A 24 -2.92 9.21 -36.44
CA HIS A 24 -4.36 9.07 -36.73
C HIS A 24 -5.31 9.63 -35.66
N GLN A 25 -4.97 10.73 -34.99
CA GLN A 25 -5.97 11.54 -34.28
C GLN A 25 -5.98 13.01 -34.72
N PRO A 26 -7.15 13.58 -35.08
CA PRO A 26 -7.26 14.98 -35.47
C PRO A 26 -7.09 15.89 -34.26
N ILE A 27 -6.26 16.91 -34.43
CA ILE A 27 -5.95 17.95 -33.46
C ILE A 27 -7.24 18.72 -33.11
N ALA A 28 -7.89 18.38 -32.00
CA ALA A 28 -8.92 19.21 -31.41
C ALA A 28 -8.26 20.25 -30.49
N SER A 29 -8.13 21.45 -31.02
CA SER A 29 -7.61 22.63 -30.33
C SER A 29 -8.59 23.14 -29.28
N HIS A 30 -8.47 22.80 -28.00
CA HIS A 30 -9.10 23.62 -26.94
C HIS A 30 -8.30 23.62 -25.63
N LYS A 31 -8.12 24.83 -25.09
CA LYS A 31 -7.54 25.14 -23.78
C LYS A 31 -8.29 24.36 -22.68
N ALA A 32 -7.71 23.28 -22.20
CA ALA A 32 -8.15 22.57 -21.01
C ALA A 32 -6.96 22.42 -20.04
N SER A 33 -7.24 22.55 -18.76
CA SER A 33 -6.27 22.39 -17.68
C SER A 33 -5.49 21.08 -17.84
N SER A 34 -4.16 21.11 -17.68
CA SER A 34 -3.26 19.96 -17.90
C SER A 34 -3.67 18.70 -17.13
N ALA A 35 -4.38 18.85 -16.01
CA ALA A 35 -4.91 17.73 -15.23
C ALA A 35 -6.11 17.02 -15.89
N GLN A 36 -6.92 17.73 -16.69
CA GLN A 36 -8.09 17.18 -17.40
C GLN A 36 -7.70 16.48 -18.70
N THR A 37 -6.64 16.96 -19.38
CA THR A 37 -6.08 16.30 -20.57
C THR A 37 -5.43 14.96 -20.22
N LEU A 38 -4.76 14.88 -19.06
CA LEU A 38 -4.15 13.63 -18.58
C LEU A 38 -5.18 12.58 -18.15
N THR A 39 -6.36 13.00 -17.67
CA THR A 39 -7.43 12.07 -17.29
C THR A 39 -8.27 11.57 -18.46
N SER A 40 -8.48 12.37 -19.50
CA SER A 40 -9.26 11.97 -20.69
C SER A 40 -8.50 11.00 -21.60
N LEU A 41 -7.19 11.18 -21.77
CA LEU A 41 -6.37 10.38 -22.69
C LEU A 41 -6.17 8.91 -22.24
N LEU A 42 -6.33 8.62 -20.94
CA LEU A 42 -6.28 7.25 -20.41
C LEU A 42 -7.67 6.57 -20.36
N SER A 43 -8.73 7.25 -20.80
CA SER A 43 -10.08 6.70 -20.87
C SER A 43 -10.36 5.93 -22.17
N GLU A 44 -9.38 5.82 -23.07
CA GLU A 44 -9.47 4.98 -24.27
C GLU A 44 -9.32 3.49 -23.91
N LYS A 45 -10.37 2.93 -23.30
CA LYS A 45 -10.54 1.49 -23.01
C LYS A 45 -10.61 0.58 -24.26
N LEU A 46 -9.94 0.90 -25.37
CA LEU A 46 -10.12 0.14 -26.63
C LEU A 46 -8.89 -0.07 -27.53
N LEU A 47 -7.65 0.06 -27.04
CA LEU A 47 -6.46 -0.16 -27.91
C LEU A 47 -5.57 -1.37 -27.52
N LEU A 48 -5.62 -1.87 -26.28
CA LEU A 48 -4.86 -3.08 -25.92
C LEU A 48 -5.41 -4.38 -26.53
N THR A 49 -6.69 -4.39 -26.95
CA THR A 49 -7.30 -5.53 -27.65
C THR A 49 -7.05 -5.52 -29.16
N LYS A 50 -6.83 -4.35 -29.77
CA LYS A 50 -6.58 -4.22 -31.22
C LYS A 50 -5.12 -4.41 -31.61
N TRP A 51 -4.16 -4.16 -30.71
CA TRP A 51 -2.73 -4.22 -31.06
C TRP A 51 -2.11 -5.63 -31.03
N LYS A 52 -2.92 -6.68 -30.87
CA LYS A 52 -2.49 -8.09 -30.83
C LYS A 52 -2.10 -8.69 -32.18
N ARG A 53 -1.94 -7.92 -33.25
CA ARG A 53 -1.47 -8.42 -34.53
C ARG A 53 -0.28 -7.60 -35.01
N SER A 54 0.78 -8.33 -35.33
CA SER A 54 2.02 -7.90 -36.00
C SER A 54 3.21 -7.64 -35.10
N GLY A 55 4.27 -8.45 -35.30
CA GLY A 55 5.67 -8.06 -35.21
C GLY A 55 6.24 -7.72 -33.82
N TYR A 56 7.55 -7.91 -33.68
CA TYR A 56 8.31 -7.38 -32.56
C TYR A 56 8.32 -5.85 -32.66
N ASP A 57 7.42 -5.17 -31.93
CA ASP A 57 7.36 -3.71 -31.87
C ASP A 57 8.11 -3.20 -30.63
N PRO A 58 9.26 -2.52 -30.78
CA PRO A 58 9.99 -1.92 -29.67
C PRO A 58 9.14 -0.95 -28.83
N THR A 59 8.15 -0.30 -29.45
CA THR A 59 7.22 0.63 -28.78
C THR A 59 6.35 -0.09 -27.76
N MET A 60 5.86 -1.28 -28.09
CA MET A 60 5.05 -2.11 -27.19
C MET A 60 5.83 -2.60 -25.98
N ASN A 61 7.10 -2.96 -26.15
CA ASN A 61 7.97 -3.34 -25.05
C ASN A 61 8.18 -2.15 -24.10
N PHE A 62 8.44 -0.95 -24.63
CA PHE A 62 8.60 0.25 -23.81
C PHE A 62 7.32 0.62 -23.03
N ILE A 63 6.14 0.52 -23.66
CA ILE A 63 4.86 0.77 -22.97
C ILE A 63 4.64 -0.23 -21.84
N ARG A 64 4.89 -1.52 -22.09
CA ARG A 64 4.81 -2.56 -21.03
C ARG A 64 5.77 -2.25 -19.90
N ASP A 65 6.97 -1.79 -20.23
CA ASP A 65 7.97 -1.44 -19.24
C ASP A 65 7.51 -0.29 -18.34
N LEU A 66 6.91 0.72 -18.96
CA LEU A 66 6.37 1.88 -18.29
C LEU A 66 5.17 1.56 -17.39
N LEU A 67 4.29 0.64 -17.82
CA LEU A 67 3.21 0.12 -16.98
C LEU A 67 3.73 -0.66 -15.77
N GLY A 68 4.82 -1.43 -15.95
CA GLY A 68 5.50 -2.11 -14.84
C GLY A 68 6.09 -1.13 -13.83
N ASP A 69 6.68 -0.02 -14.29
CA ASP A 69 7.20 1.03 -13.40
C ASP A 69 6.07 1.73 -12.62
N LEU A 70 4.92 1.94 -13.25
CA LEU A 70 3.73 2.50 -12.58
C LEU A 70 3.13 1.53 -11.56
N GLU A 71 3.14 0.23 -11.84
CA GLU A 71 2.79 -0.79 -10.87
C GLU A 71 3.72 -0.75 -9.66
N MET A 72 5.04 -0.65 -9.89
CA MET A 72 6.02 -0.49 -8.83
C MET A 72 5.75 0.76 -7.98
N VAL A 73 5.41 1.88 -8.60
CA VAL A 73 5.05 3.11 -7.87
C VAL A 73 3.84 2.91 -6.98
N TYR A 74 2.78 2.26 -7.49
CA TYR A 74 1.58 1.96 -6.71
C TYR A 74 1.88 1.02 -5.54
N VAL A 75 2.54 -0.11 -5.80
CA VAL A 75 2.87 -1.11 -4.78
C VAL A 75 3.84 -0.54 -3.74
N GLY A 76 4.83 0.24 -4.18
CA GLY A 76 5.78 0.90 -3.30
C GLY A 76 5.14 1.95 -2.40
N GLN A 77 4.20 2.74 -2.91
CA GLN A 77 3.41 3.67 -2.07
C GLN A 77 2.57 2.91 -1.04
N MET A 78 1.92 1.82 -1.45
CA MET A 78 1.14 0.97 -0.54
C MET A 78 2.02 0.36 0.55
N CYS A 79 3.17 -0.21 0.21
CA CYS A 79 4.12 -0.76 1.18
C CYS A 79 4.65 0.32 2.15
N LEU A 80 5.03 1.49 1.63
CA LEU A 80 5.53 2.58 2.48
C LEU A 80 4.43 3.15 3.39
N SER A 81 3.19 3.21 2.92
CA SER A 81 2.04 3.63 3.74
C SER A 81 1.85 2.70 4.93
N TRP A 82 2.07 1.40 4.74
CA TRP A 82 1.99 0.44 5.82
C TRP A 82 3.06 0.70 6.89
N GLU A 83 4.32 0.87 6.49
CA GLU A 83 5.41 1.19 7.43
C GLU A 83 5.11 2.45 8.24
N VAL A 84 4.59 3.49 7.58
CA VAL A 84 4.25 4.74 8.26
C VAL A 84 3.03 4.57 9.17
N LEU A 85 1.98 3.83 8.77
CA LEU A 85 0.83 3.55 9.63
C LEU A 85 1.22 2.79 10.89
N TYR A 86 2.02 1.73 10.72
CA TYR A 86 2.52 0.94 11.85
C TYR A 86 3.33 1.82 12.80
N TRP A 87 4.22 2.66 12.26
CA TRP A 87 4.98 3.62 13.07
C TRP A 87 4.11 4.68 13.77
N GLN A 88 3.09 5.24 13.09
CA GLN A 88 2.17 6.18 13.73
C GLN A 88 1.38 5.52 14.86
N TYR A 89 1.01 4.25 14.70
CA TYR A 89 0.32 3.50 15.74
C TYR A 89 1.21 3.32 16.97
N GLU A 90 2.44 2.84 16.82
CA GLU A 90 3.40 2.73 17.93
C GLU A 90 3.62 4.09 18.60
N LYS A 91 3.84 5.14 17.81
CA LYS A 91 4.01 6.50 18.32
C LYS A 91 2.77 7.01 19.07
N SER A 92 1.56 6.66 18.62
CA SER A 92 0.34 7.07 19.30
C SER A 92 0.17 6.40 20.66
N LEU A 93 0.59 5.14 20.80
CA LEU A 93 0.62 4.44 22.08
C LEU A 93 1.63 5.08 23.03
N GLU A 94 2.84 5.38 22.57
CA GLU A 94 3.87 6.05 23.37
C GLU A 94 3.40 7.42 23.90
N LEU A 95 2.73 8.20 23.04
CA LEU A 95 2.19 9.51 23.40
C LEU A 95 1.02 9.39 24.39
N TRP A 96 0.13 8.42 24.18
CA TRP A 96 -0.97 8.15 25.08
C TRP A 96 -0.48 7.72 26.46
N ASP A 97 0.50 6.82 26.53
CA ASP A 97 1.12 6.38 27.79
C ASP A 97 1.79 7.54 28.54
N SER A 98 2.38 8.50 27.80
CA SER A 98 3.10 9.64 28.38
C SER A 98 2.20 10.79 28.85
N ASP A 99 0.98 10.93 28.29
CA ASP A 99 0.07 12.06 28.59
C ASP A 99 -0.85 11.76 29.79
N HIS A 100 -0.25 11.54 30.96
CA HIS A 100 -0.98 11.25 32.20
C HIS A 100 -2.00 12.35 32.60
N LEU A 101 -1.82 13.58 32.11
CA LEU A 101 -2.68 14.72 32.42
C LEU A 101 -3.75 14.99 31.36
N GLY A 102 -3.74 14.25 30.23
CA GLY A 102 -4.68 14.43 29.12
C GLY A 102 -4.63 15.84 28.53
N LEU A 103 -3.43 16.42 28.48
CA LEU A 103 -3.22 17.80 28.05
C LEU A 103 -2.98 17.90 26.55
N CYS A 104 -2.59 16.84 25.85
CA CYS A 104 -2.41 16.92 24.41
C CYS A 104 -3.76 16.95 23.68
N GLN A 105 -3.80 17.63 22.53
CA GLN A 105 -4.98 17.68 21.65
C GLN A 105 -4.55 17.37 20.22
N TYR A 106 -5.35 16.56 19.54
CA TYR A 106 -5.00 15.99 18.24
C TYR A 106 -6.09 16.20 17.18
N ASN A 107 -6.88 17.27 17.28
CA ASN A 107 -8.02 17.52 16.40
C ASN A 107 -7.60 17.67 14.93
N GLU A 108 -6.49 18.37 14.68
CA GLU A 108 -5.99 18.58 13.30
C GLU A 108 -5.61 17.24 12.67
N VAL A 109 -4.77 16.46 13.39
CA VAL A 109 -4.29 15.15 12.94
C VAL A 109 -5.43 14.14 12.81
N ALA A 110 -6.40 14.16 13.72
CA ALA A 110 -7.60 13.33 13.62
C ALA A 110 -8.38 13.61 12.33
N GLY A 111 -8.56 14.89 11.97
CA GLY A 111 -9.17 15.29 10.70
C GLY A 111 -8.36 14.82 9.48
N GLU A 112 -7.03 14.87 9.55
CA GLU A 112 -6.15 14.32 8.51
C GLU A 112 -6.31 12.80 8.34
N PHE A 113 -6.42 12.05 9.44
CA PHE A 113 -6.66 10.60 9.41
C PHE A 113 -8.05 10.27 8.88
N GLN A 114 -9.08 11.00 9.27
CA GLN A 114 -10.42 10.85 8.68
C GLN A 114 -10.39 11.08 7.17
N ARG A 115 -9.65 12.09 6.70
CA ARG A 115 -9.46 12.31 5.27
C ARG A 115 -8.74 11.15 4.60
N PHE A 116 -7.68 10.62 5.21
CA PHE A 116 -6.98 9.43 4.72
C PHE A 116 -7.94 8.23 4.57
N GLN A 117 -8.75 7.96 5.60
CA GLN A 117 -9.77 6.90 5.59
C GLN A 117 -10.76 7.06 4.44
N VAL A 118 -11.33 8.26 4.28
CA VAL A 118 -12.30 8.57 3.22
C VAL A 118 -11.68 8.40 1.83
N LEU A 119 -10.42 8.79 1.63
CA LEU A 119 -9.75 8.62 0.33
C LEU A 119 -9.59 7.15 -0.05
N LEU A 120 -9.24 6.28 0.90
CA LEU A 120 -9.13 4.84 0.67
C LEU A 120 -10.48 4.20 0.40
N GLN A 121 -11.50 4.53 1.20
CA GLN A 121 -12.85 4.01 1.04
C GLN A 121 -13.44 4.40 -0.32
N ARG A 122 -13.41 5.69 -0.67
CA ARG A 122 -13.89 6.18 -1.98
C ARG A 122 -13.13 5.57 -3.15
N PHE A 123 -11.83 5.33 -2.99
CA PHE A 123 -11.06 4.63 -4.02
C PHE A 123 -11.60 3.22 -4.25
N MET A 124 -11.81 2.45 -3.17
CA MET A 124 -12.34 1.08 -3.25
C MET A 124 -13.79 1.02 -3.74
N GLU A 125 -14.65 1.97 -3.32
CA GLU A 125 -16.06 2.04 -3.73
C GLU A 125 -16.20 2.30 -5.23
N ASN A 126 -15.35 3.17 -5.79
CA ASN A 126 -15.41 3.52 -7.21
C ASN A 126 -14.64 2.54 -8.12
N GLU A 127 -13.74 1.74 -7.56
CA GLU A 127 -12.87 0.83 -8.29
C GLU A 127 -13.60 -0.07 -9.31
N PRO A 128 -14.77 -0.68 -9.00
CA PRO A 128 -15.49 -1.53 -9.95
C PRO A 128 -15.89 -0.83 -11.26
N PHE A 129 -15.97 0.50 -11.24
CA PHE A 129 -16.43 1.32 -12.36
C PHE A 129 -15.27 1.94 -13.16
N GLU A 130 -14.08 2.04 -12.57
CA GLU A 130 -12.98 2.87 -13.08
C GLU A 130 -11.86 2.10 -13.78
N GLY A 131 -12.01 0.77 -13.96
CA GLY A 131 -11.07 -0.07 -14.72
C GLY A 131 -9.94 -0.67 -13.87
N PRO A 132 -8.77 -0.99 -14.46
CA PRO A 132 -7.66 -1.60 -13.74
C PRO A 132 -7.16 -0.74 -12.57
N ARG A 133 -6.95 -1.38 -11.41
CA ARG A 133 -6.61 -0.72 -10.14
C ARG A 133 -5.38 0.19 -10.24
N VAL A 134 -4.28 -0.31 -10.81
CA VAL A 134 -3.00 0.42 -10.92
C VAL A 134 -3.16 1.70 -11.75
N GLU A 135 -3.76 1.58 -12.93
CA GLU A 135 -4.01 2.72 -13.82
C GLU A 135 -4.91 3.76 -13.16
N ASN A 136 -5.98 3.29 -12.49
CA ASN A 136 -6.87 4.16 -11.76
C ASN A 136 -6.17 4.87 -10.60
N TYR A 137 -5.36 4.16 -9.82
CA TYR A 137 -4.55 4.74 -8.75
C TYR A 137 -3.62 5.83 -9.28
N VAL A 138 -2.83 5.53 -10.31
CA VAL A 138 -1.88 6.45 -10.92
C VAL A 138 -2.57 7.75 -11.36
N ARG A 139 -3.73 7.62 -12.03
CA ARG A 139 -4.56 8.75 -12.47
C ARG A 139 -5.09 9.55 -11.28
N LYS A 140 -5.67 8.88 -10.29
CA LYS A 140 -6.28 9.53 -9.12
C LYS A 140 -5.24 10.22 -8.24
N ARG A 141 -4.06 9.62 -8.06
CA ARG A 141 -2.97 10.16 -7.23
C ARG A 141 -2.47 11.52 -7.73
N CYS A 142 -2.59 11.82 -9.02
CA CYS A 142 -2.25 13.14 -9.58
C CYS A 142 -3.22 14.25 -9.14
N ILE A 143 -4.50 13.92 -8.97
CA ILE A 143 -5.54 14.86 -8.52
C ILE A 143 -5.62 14.86 -6.99
N MET A 144 -5.59 13.68 -6.39
CA MET A 144 -5.65 13.42 -4.96
C MET A 144 -4.27 13.01 -4.44
N ARG A 145 -3.39 13.99 -4.28
CA ARG A 145 -2.00 13.80 -3.79
C ARG A 145 -1.90 13.25 -2.37
N ASP A 146 -3.03 13.07 -1.68
CA ASP A 146 -3.11 12.54 -0.33
C ASP A 146 -3.59 11.07 -0.30
N LEU A 147 -3.95 10.46 -1.44
CA LEU A 147 -4.38 9.06 -1.50
C LEU A 147 -3.22 8.10 -1.15
N LEU A 148 -3.34 7.31 -0.06
CA LEU A 148 -2.23 6.56 0.56
C LEU A 148 -1.20 7.44 1.29
N GLN A 149 -1.40 8.75 1.43
CA GLN A 149 -0.51 9.59 2.25
C GLN A 149 -0.93 9.50 3.72
N VAL A 150 -0.14 8.78 4.53
CA VAL A 150 -0.40 8.67 5.96
C VAL A 150 -0.09 10.00 6.66
N PRO A 151 -1.02 10.55 7.47
CA PRO A 151 -0.77 11.72 8.31
C PRO A 151 0.33 11.48 9.34
N LEU A 152 0.97 12.55 9.81
CA LEU A 152 2.00 12.46 10.85
C LEU A 152 1.47 13.07 12.16
N ILE A 153 1.59 12.34 13.28
CA ILE A 153 1.14 12.85 14.58
C ILE A 153 1.94 14.08 14.99
N ARG A 154 1.19 15.13 15.35
CA ARG A 154 1.59 16.45 15.81
C ARG A 154 0.57 16.93 16.85
N ASP A 155 1.04 17.55 17.92
CA ASP A 155 0.16 18.15 18.95
C ASP A 155 -0.31 19.54 18.50
N ASP A 156 -1.62 19.76 18.52
CA ASP A 156 -2.26 21.03 18.16
C ASP A 156 -1.67 22.21 18.96
N LYS A 157 -1.27 21.98 20.22
CA LYS A 157 -0.79 23.02 21.14
C LYS A 157 0.57 23.61 20.77
N VAL A 158 1.37 22.92 19.95
CA VAL A 158 2.67 23.46 19.50
C VAL A 158 2.48 24.69 18.61
N LYS A 159 1.34 24.81 17.91
CA LYS A 159 1.01 25.96 17.08
C LYS A 159 0.42 27.14 17.87
N ASP A 160 -0.21 26.88 19.03
CA ASP A 160 -0.97 27.86 19.82
C ASP A 160 -0.17 28.52 20.97
N LYS A 161 1.14 28.74 20.79
CA LYS A 161 1.96 29.52 21.75
C LYS A 161 1.57 31.01 21.85
N LYS A 162 0.63 31.50 21.02
CA LYS A 162 0.09 32.87 21.08
C LYS A 162 -1.39 32.86 21.48
N GLY A 163 -1.62 32.59 22.76
CA GLY A 163 -2.76 33.14 23.48
C GLY A 163 -4.12 32.53 23.17
N ARG A 164 -4.45 31.45 23.89
CA ARG A 164 -5.74 31.30 24.57
C ARG A 164 -5.63 30.11 25.50
N ARG A 165 -5.83 30.33 26.81
CA ARG A 165 -6.15 29.24 27.75
C ARG A 165 -7.49 28.68 27.31
N LYS A 166 -7.47 27.66 26.44
CA LYS A 166 -8.69 26.99 26.02
C LYS A 166 -9.10 26.06 27.17
N TRP A 167 -10.23 26.38 27.77
CA TRP A 167 -10.99 25.47 28.64
C TRP A 167 -11.06 24.10 27.97
N LYS A 168 -11.03 23.01 28.74
CA LYS A 168 -11.15 21.62 28.24
C LYS A 168 -12.35 21.56 27.27
N ASP A 169 -12.05 21.61 25.98
CA ASP A 169 -13.06 21.62 24.92
C ASP A 169 -13.70 20.24 24.96
N LYS A 170 -15.02 20.15 25.12
CA LYS A 170 -15.70 18.85 25.26
C LYS A 170 -15.53 17.99 24.00
N ASP A 171 -15.23 18.62 22.87
CA ASP A 171 -15.03 17.99 21.58
C ASP A 171 -13.54 17.76 21.24
N ALA A 172 -12.62 17.92 22.20
CA ALA A 172 -11.20 17.71 21.96
C ALA A 172 -10.86 16.21 21.81
N ILE A 173 -10.18 15.88 20.72
CA ILE A 173 -9.61 14.55 20.50
C ILE A 173 -8.43 14.32 21.46
N THR A 174 -8.62 13.36 22.36
CA THR A 174 -7.63 12.88 23.33
C THR A 174 -6.69 11.84 22.71
N GLY A 175 -5.64 11.44 23.43
CA GLY A 175 -4.67 10.45 22.97
C GLY A 175 -5.29 9.07 22.70
N ASP A 176 -6.20 8.61 23.56
CA ASP A 176 -6.94 7.36 23.40
C ASP A 176 -7.83 7.38 22.15
N MET A 177 -8.56 8.47 21.94
CA MET A 177 -9.36 8.65 20.71
C MET A 177 -8.47 8.68 19.45
N LEU A 178 -7.27 9.27 19.54
CA LEU A 178 -6.33 9.27 18.42
C LEU A 178 -5.84 7.84 18.10
N VAL A 179 -5.52 7.03 19.12
CA VAL A 179 -5.15 5.61 18.94
C VAL A 179 -6.28 4.88 18.21
N GLU A 180 -7.53 5.02 18.65
CA GLU A 180 -8.69 4.39 17.99
C GLU A 180 -8.86 4.82 16.52
N ILE A 181 -8.66 6.10 16.22
CA ILE A 181 -8.70 6.64 14.85
C ILE A 181 -7.61 6.02 13.97
N ILE A 182 -6.40 5.84 14.51
CA ILE A 182 -5.28 5.21 13.79
C ILE A 182 -5.55 3.71 13.58
N GLU A 183 -6.09 3.02 14.58
CA GLU A 183 -6.50 1.62 14.44
C GLU A 183 -7.56 1.45 13.35
N GLU A 184 -8.56 2.34 13.27
CA GLU A 184 -9.55 2.27 12.20
C GLU A 184 -8.93 2.57 10.83
N SER A 185 -7.97 3.49 10.77
CA SER A 185 -7.18 3.76 9.56
C SER A 185 -6.42 2.51 9.10
N ILE A 186 -5.84 1.76 10.04
CA ILE A 186 -5.18 0.48 9.79
C ILE A 186 -6.19 -0.58 9.29
N ARG A 187 -7.38 -0.69 9.90
CA ARG A 187 -8.42 -1.63 9.45
C ARG A 187 -8.89 -1.31 8.03
N ILE A 188 -9.08 -0.03 7.69
CA ILE A 188 -9.44 0.42 6.35
C ILE A 188 -8.31 0.16 5.35
N PHE A 189 -7.06 0.44 5.73
CA PHE A 189 -5.90 0.11 4.91
C PHE A 189 -5.80 -1.40 4.65
N TRP A 190 -6.07 -2.24 5.65
CA TRP A 190 -6.12 -3.68 5.45
C TRP A 190 -7.22 -4.12 4.47
N ARG A 191 -8.41 -3.50 4.53
CA ARG A 191 -9.46 -3.72 3.52
C ARG A 191 -8.97 -3.32 2.12
N PHE A 192 -8.25 -2.20 2.02
CA PHE A 192 -7.62 -1.74 0.78
C PHE A 192 -6.63 -2.76 0.21
N VAL A 193 -5.70 -3.25 1.03
CA VAL A 193 -4.71 -4.26 0.62
C VAL A 193 -5.39 -5.56 0.20
N ARG A 194 -6.41 -6.02 0.94
CA ARG A 194 -7.15 -7.25 0.58
C ARG A 194 -7.99 -7.12 -0.68
N ALA A 195 -8.47 -5.92 -0.99
CA ALA A 195 -9.25 -5.66 -2.20
C ALA A 195 -8.38 -5.69 -3.47
N ASP A 196 -7.06 -5.48 -3.33
CA ASP A 196 -6.11 -5.63 -4.43
C ASP A 196 -6.00 -7.11 -4.84
N LYS A 197 -6.77 -7.48 -5.86
CA LYS A 197 -6.76 -8.85 -6.39
C LYS A 197 -5.52 -9.02 -7.25
N ASP A 198 -4.62 -9.92 -6.82
CA ASP A 198 -3.47 -10.34 -7.60
C ASP A 198 -3.90 -10.69 -9.04
N VAL A 199 -3.30 -10.03 -10.03
CA VAL A 199 -3.50 -10.32 -11.47
C VAL A 199 -3.23 -11.80 -11.76
N HIS A 200 -2.38 -12.46 -10.95
CA HIS A 200 -2.05 -13.88 -11.07
C HIS A 200 -3.15 -14.86 -10.62
N HIS A 201 -4.12 -14.45 -9.79
CA HIS A 201 -5.22 -15.34 -9.40
C HIS A 201 -6.20 -15.61 -10.55
N VAL A 202 -6.26 -14.70 -11.54
CA VAL A 202 -7.07 -14.85 -12.76
C VAL A 202 -6.26 -15.54 -13.89
N VAL A 203 -4.94 -15.39 -13.89
CA VAL A 203 -4.06 -15.85 -14.98
C VAL A 203 -3.48 -17.26 -14.80
N GLN A 204 -3.62 -17.87 -13.60
CA GLN A 204 -3.21 -19.27 -13.37
C GLN A 204 -3.94 -20.31 -14.26
N LYS A 205 -4.97 -19.91 -15.02
CA LYS A 205 -5.62 -20.77 -16.02
C LYS A 205 -5.19 -20.54 -17.47
N GLY A 206 -4.22 -19.66 -17.79
CA GLY A 206 -4.00 -19.39 -19.23
C GLY A 206 -2.74 -18.71 -19.75
N ARG A 207 -1.76 -18.25 -18.96
CA ARG A 207 -0.58 -17.58 -19.57
C ARG A 207 0.72 -17.72 -18.78
N LYS A 208 1.62 -18.59 -19.28
CA LYS A 208 3.09 -18.49 -19.10
C LYS A 208 3.65 -17.37 -19.99
N GLY A 209 3.23 -16.12 -19.74
CA GLY A 209 3.59 -15.00 -20.60
C GLY A 209 4.10 -13.80 -19.81
N THR A 210 5.41 -13.57 -19.92
CA THR A 210 6.11 -12.29 -19.68
C THR A 210 6.27 -11.84 -18.22
N GLN A 211 6.69 -12.74 -17.33
CA GLN A 211 7.58 -12.31 -16.25
C GLN A 211 8.95 -12.04 -16.89
N ILE A 212 9.59 -10.91 -16.60
CA ILE A 212 11.02 -10.77 -16.88
C ILE A 212 11.69 -11.78 -15.96
N GLU A 213 12.06 -12.92 -16.55
CA GLU A 213 12.72 -14.01 -15.85
C GLU A 213 14.05 -13.47 -15.29
N PRO A 214 14.36 -13.68 -14.01
CA PRO A 214 15.63 -13.24 -13.45
C PRO A 214 16.76 -13.86 -14.27
N GLN A 215 17.61 -13.01 -14.84
CA GLN A 215 18.62 -13.46 -15.81
C GLN A 215 19.82 -14.14 -15.12
N ASP A 216 19.95 -13.97 -13.80
CA ASP A 216 20.99 -14.58 -12.98
C ASP A 216 20.42 -15.80 -12.22
N PRO A 217 21.06 -16.99 -12.30
CA PRO A 217 20.75 -18.14 -11.45
C PRO A 217 20.58 -17.81 -9.95
N SER A 218 21.37 -16.87 -9.44
CA SER A 218 21.34 -16.45 -8.04
C SER A 218 20.05 -15.71 -7.67
N GLU A 219 19.50 -14.92 -8.59
CA GLU A 219 18.24 -14.20 -8.38
C GLU A 219 17.03 -15.13 -8.45
N LEU A 220 17.09 -16.14 -9.32
CA LEU A 220 16.09 -17.21 -9.39
C LEU A 220 16.03 -18.01 -8.08
N GLU A 221 17.19 -18.32 -7.51
CA GLU A 221 17.30 -19.00 -6.22
C GLU A 221 16.70 -18.15 -5.09
N LEU A 222 17.07 -16.87 -5.00
CA LEU A 222 16.52 -15.94 -4.01
C LEU A 222 14.99 -15.80 -4.16
N LEU A 223 14.47 -15.68 -5.38
CA LEU A 223 13.03 -15.62 -5.63
C LEU A 223 12.31 -16.89 -5.15
N ALA A 224 12.89 -18.07 -5.41
CA ALA A 224 12.34 -19.34 -4.95
C ALA A 224 12.37 -19.43 -3.42
N GLU A 225 13.48 -19.04 -2.80
CA GLU A 225 13.62 -18.96 -1.34
C GLU A 225 12.54 -18.08 -0.72
N VAL A 226 12.40 -16.84 -1.20
CA VAL A 226 11.42 -15.88 -0.68
C VAL A 226 9.99 -16.40 -0.83
N ARG A 227 9.65 -17.00 -1.99
CA ARG A 227 8.32 -17.63 -2.19
C ARG A 227 8.06 -18.78 -1.23
N THR A 228 9.04 -19.66 -1.01
CA THR A 228 8.87 -20.76 -0.07
C THR A 228 8.79 -20.28 1.38
N SER A 229 9.55 -19.24 1.74
CA SER A 229 9.49 -18.57 3.05
C SER A 229 8.10 -17.98 3.29
N LEU A 230 7.55 -17.24 2.32
CA LEU A 230 6.19 -16.70 2.37
C LEU A 230 5.16 -17.81 2.59
N GLN A 231 5.17 -18.85 1.76
CA GLN A 231 4.22 -19.97 1.87
C GLN A 231 4.31 -20.68 3.23
N LYS A 232 5.53 -20.94 3.72
CA LYS A 232 5.75 -21.55 5.05
C LYS A 232 5.19 -20.67 6.17
N LYS A 233 5.44 -19.36 6.12
CA LYS A 233 4.97 -18.42 7.15
C LYS A 233 3.45 -18.22 7.09
N GLU A 234 2.86 -18.10 5.90
CA GLU A 234 1.39 -18.05 5.74
C GLU A 234 0.71 -19.33 6.28
N LYS A 235 1.30 -20.51 6.01
CA LYS A 235 0.78 -21.79 6.53
C LYS A 235 0.84 -21.83 8.05
N LYS A 236 2.00 -21.51 8.65
CA LYS A 236 2.17 -21.45 10.11
C LYS A 236 1.18 -20.50 10.76
N LEU A 237 0.99 -19.32 10.17
CA LEU A 237 0.06 -18.30 10.65
C LEU A 237 -1.40 -18.82 10.64
N LYS A 238 -1.81 -19.49 9.56
CA LYS A 238 -3.14 -20.14 9.47
C LYS A 238 -3.31 -21.28 10.47
N ASP A 239 -2.28 -22.09 10.68
CA ASP A 239 -2.31 -23.21 11.62
C ASP A 239 -2.47 -22.73 13.07
N ILE A 240 -1.81 -21.63 13.44
CA ILE A 240 -1.95 -21.00 14.76
C ILE A 240 -3.39 -20.52 14.99
N LEU A 241 -4.01 -19.82 14.02
CA LEU A 241 -5.41 -19.38 14.11
C LEU A 241 -6.38 -20.55 14.30
N ARG A 242 -6.20 -21.62 13.51
CA ARG A 242 -7.04 -22.81 13.61
C ARG A 242 -6.93 -23.45 15.00
N CYS A 243 -5.72 -23.50 15.57
CA CYS A 243 -5.48 -24.03 16.91
C CYS A 243 -6.01 -23.13 18.05
N GLY A 244 -6.08 -21.81 17.84
CA GLY A 244 -6.65 -20.86 18.80
C GLY A 244 -8.17 -20.97 18.93
N ASN A 245 -8.85 -21.43 17.88
CA ASN A 245 -10.30 -21.66 17.88
C ASN A 245 -10.73 -22.96 18.58
N CYS A 246 -9.81 -23.80 19.06
CA CYS A 246 -10.15 -24.98 19.86
C CYS A 246 -10.66 -24.57 21.26
N ILE A 247 -11.90 -24.93 21.58
CA ILE A 247 -12.65 -24.58 22.80
C ILE A 247 -11.82 -24.82 24.08
N VAL A 248 -11.02 -25.89 24.13
CA VAL A 248 -10.18 -26.27 25.29
C VAL A 248 -9.12 -25.21 25.66
N ARG A 249 -8.68 -24.36 24.72
CA ARG A 249 -7.61 -23.38 24.94
C ARG A 249 -8.10 -21.97 25.28
N LYS A 250 -9.34 -21.60 24.91
CA LYS A 250 -9.95 -20.31 25.25
C LYS A 250 -10.03 -20.06 26.76
N PHE A 251 -10.05 -21.12 27.57
CA PHE A 251 -10.07 -21.02 29.03
C PHE A 251 -8.73 -20.66 29.69
N ARG A 252 -7.61 -20.63 28.93
CA ARG A 252 -6.26 -20.57 29.51
C ARG A 252 -5.50 -19.27 29.28
N ARG A 253 -6.02 -18.32 28.50
CA ARG A 253 -5.34 -17.07 28.12
C ARG A 253 -6.35 -15.94 28.13
N HIS A 254 -6.23 -15.01 29.08
CA HIS A 254 -7.14 -13.87 29.15
C HIS A 254 -6.41 -12.51 29.23
N GLU A 255 -5.08 -12.50 29.39
CA GLU A 255 -4.29 -11.26 29.50
C GLU A 255 -3.14 -11.13 28.47
N GLU A 256 -2.48 -12.22 28.05
CA GLU A 256 -1.44 -12.19 26.99
C GLU A 256 -1.99 -12.11 25.55
N ASP A 257 -3.31 -12.25 25.36
CA ASP A 257 -3.92 -12.47 24.04
C ASP A 257 -4.04 -11.19 23.17
N SER A 258 -4.06 -9.98 23.76
CA SER A 258 -4.27 -8.73 23.00
C SER A 258 -3.04 -8.33 22.17
N SER A 259 -1.84 -8.36 22.75
CA SER A 259 -0.59 -8.04 22.05
C SER A 259 -0.27 -9.08 20.97
N ASP A 260 -0.44 -10.37 21.28
CA ASP A 260 -0.25 -11.46 20.32
C ASP A 260 -1.23 -11.32 19.13
N GLN A 261 -2.46 -10.86 19.37
CA GLN A 261 -3.47 -10.63 18.31
C GLN A 261 -3.09 -9.46 17.39
N VAL A 262 -2.51 -8.38 17.94
CA VAL A 262 -2.02 -7.23 17.16
C VAL A 262 -0.84 -7.64 16.27
N LEU A 263 0.17 -8.32 16.84
CA LEU A 263 1.32 -8.82 16.09
C LEU A 263 0.91 -9.80 14.99
N PHE A 264 -0.07 -10.64 15.29
CA PHE A 264 -0.64 -11.57 14.34
C PHE A 264 -1.28 -10.83 13.15
N PHE A 265 -2.11 -9.82 13.44
CA PHE A 265 -2.76 -9.01 12.42
C PHE A 265 -1.74 -8.25 11.56
N PHE A 266 -0.74 -7.61 12.17
CA PHE A 266 0.33 -6.90 11.43
C PHE A 266 1.13 -7.85 10.52
N SER A 267 1.43 -9.05 11.00
CA SER A 267 2.09 -10.07 10.20
C SER A 267 1.24 -10.54 9.01
N GLN A 268 -0.10 -10.53 9.11
CA GLN A 268 -0.97 -10.80 7.96
C GLN A 268 -0.86 -9.71 6.90
N VAL A 269 -0.79 -8.45 7.32
CA VAL A 269 -0.61 -7.32 6.40
C VAL A 269 0.74 -7.42 5.70
N ASP A 270 1.82 -7.64 6.45
CA ASP A 270 3.17 -7.81 5.91
C ASP A 270 3.25 -8.94 4.88
N MET A 271 2.73 -10.13 5.20
CA MET A 271 2.74 -11.26 4.27
C MET A 271 1.91 -10.97 3.01
N LYS A 272 0.81 -10.22 3.12
CA LYS A 272 0.02 -9.82 1.95
C LYS A 272 0.70 -8.79 1.07
N LEU A 273 1.39 -7.83 1.67
CA LEU A 273 2.20 -6.87 0.91
C LEU A 273 3.36 -7.59 0.20
N VAL A 274 4.07 -8.48 0.89
CA VAL A 274 5.12 -9.29 0.27
C VAL A 274 4.57 -10.14 -0.88
N SER A 275 3.42 -10.80 -0.69
CA SER A 275 2.74 -11.53 -1.77
C SER A 275 2.47 -10.65 -2.98
N ARG A 276 1.97 -9.43 -2.75
CA ARG A 276 1.66 -8.48 -3.83
C ARG A 276 2.91 -8.00 -4.58
N VAL A 277 4.02 -7.76 -3.87
CA VAL A 277 5.32 -7.40 -4.45
C VAL A 277 5.85 -8.52 -5.34
N LEU A 278 5.82 -9.77 -4.85
CA LEU A 278 6.25 -10.95 -5.62
C LEU A 278 5.39 -11.24 -6.88
N ASN A 279 4.20 -10.64 -6.93
CA ASN A 279 3.22 -10.74 -8.02
C ASN A 279 3.20 -9.51 -8.94
N MET A 280 4.15 -8.57 -8.79
CA MET A 280 4.33 -7.50 -9.76
C MET A 280 4.77 -8.06 -11.13
N SER A 281 4.47 -7.33 -12.20
CA SER A 281 4.90 -7.64 -13.56
C SER A 281 6.42 -7.61 -13.74
N LYS A 282 7.11 -6.84 -12.89
CA LYS A 282 8.56 -6.74 -12.79
C LYS A 282 8.96 -6.70 -11.33
N ILE A 283 10.04 -7.38 -11.00
CA ILE A 283 10.64 -7.34 -9.67
C ILE A 283 12.15 -7.21 -9.79
N THR A 284 12.74 -6.35 -8.96
CA THR A 284 14.20 -6.17 -8.91
C THR A 284 14.81 -6.97 -7.76
N SER A 285 16.12 -7.19 -7.82
CA SER A 285 16.88 -7.89 -6.77
C SER A 285 16.76 -7.18 -5.42
N ASP A 286 16.78 -5.83 -5.40
CA ASP A 286 16.54 -5.03 -4.20
C ASP A 286 15.15 -5.26 -3.60
N GLN A 287 14.12 -5.40 -4.45
CA GLN A 287 12.75 -5.68 -4.02
C GLN A 287 12.62 -7.10 -3.47
N LEU A 288 13.33 -8.08 -4.05
CA LEU A 288 13.43 -9.44 -3.50
C LEU A 288 14.12 -9.44 -2.14
N LEU A 289 15.21 -8.71 -1.99
CA LEU A 289 15.91 -8.56 -0.73
C LEU A 289 15.02 -7.87 0.31
N TRP A 290 14.25 -6.85 -0.08
CA TRP A 290 13.24 -6.24 0.77
C TRP A 290 12.21 -7.26 1.23
N CYS A 291 11.66 -8.10 0.34
CA CYS A 291 10.74 -9.18 0.71
C CYS A 291 11.39 -10.18 1.67
N HIS A 292 12.64 -10.58 1.41
CA HIS A 292 13.41 -11.46 2.27
C HIS A 292 13.55 -10.89 3.69
N HIS A 293 14.01 -9.63 3.82
CA HIS A 293 14.12 -8.95 5.12
C HIS A 293 12.76 -8.80 5.82
N LYS A 294 11.72 -8.42 5.07
CA LYS A 294 10.37 -8.21 5.62
C LYS A 294 9.82 -9.51 6.19
N LEU A 295 9.98 -10.64 5.50
CA LEU A 295 9.60 -11.95 6.01
C LEU A 295 10.50 -12.42 7.15
N GLY A 296 11.81 -12.16 7.08
CA GLY A 296 12.81 -12.56 8.09
C GLY A 296 12.45 -12.10 9.49
N LYS A 297 11.80 -10.93 9.61
CA LYS A 297 11.35 -10.34 10.88
C LYS A 297 10.23 -11.09 11.57
N ILE A 298 9.46 -11.91 10.84
CA ILE A 298 8.29 -12.63 11.37
C ILE A 298 8.71 -14.02 11.81
N ASN A 299 9.01 -14.20 13.09
CA ASN A 299 9.48 -15.45 13.67
C ASN A 299 8.36 -16.17 14.43
N PHE A 300 8.44 -17.51 14.44
CA PHE A 300 7.48 -18.35 15.14
C PHE A 300 8.22 -19.26 16.12
N VAL A 301 8.10 -18.96 17.41
CA VAL A 301 8.74 -19.73 18.49
C VAL A 301 7.64 -20.36 19.34
N SER A 302 7.63 -21.70 19.46
CA SER A 302 6.65 -22.42 20.30
C SER A 302 5.18 -22.02 20.06
N ARG A 303 4.81 -21.75 18.80
CA ARG A 303 3.49 -21.26 18.33
C ARG A 303 3.12 -19.83 18.77
N LYS A 304 4.03 -19.08 19.39
CA LYS A 304 3.94 -17.62 19.54
C LYS A 304 4.60 -16.93 18.35
N ILE A 305 4.09 -15.76 18.00
CA ILE A 305 4.64 -14.92 16.93
C ILE A 305 5.56 -13.87 17.55
N HIS A 306 6.72 -13.66 16.95
CA HIS A 306 7.66 -12.61 17.32
C HIS A 306 7.97 -11.79 16.08
N VAL A 307 7.84 -10.47 16.19
CA VAL A 307 8.13 -9.55 15.09
C VAL A 307 9.22 -8.59 15.56
N GLU A 308 10.32 -8.53 14.81
CA GLU A 308 11.39 -7.57 15.10
C GLU A 308 11.02 -6.16 14.63
N PRO A 309 10.97 -5.16 15.53
CA PRO A 309 10.57 -3.80 15.18
C PRO A 309 11.59 -3.16 14.27
N SER A 310 11.13 -2.59 13.15
CA SER A 310 12.02 -1.93 12.19
C SER A 310 11.24 -1.33 11.03
N PHE A 311 11.71 -0.18 10.56
CA PHE A 311 11.13 0.55 9.45
C PHE A 311 11.86 0.20 8.14
N LEU A 312 11.16 -0.36 7.15
CA LEU A 312 11.75 -0.76 5.86
C LEU A 312 11.21 0.08 4.70
N LEU A 313 12.04 1.00 4.21
CA LEU A 313 11.74 1.72 2.97
C LEU A 313 11.68 0.74 1.79
N PHE A 314 10.62 0.87 0.99
CA PHE A 314 10.48 0.10 -0.24
C PHE A 314 11.45 0.62 -1.34
N PRO A 315 12.24 -0.26 -1.98
CA PRO A 315 13.19 0.14 -3.02
C PRO A 315 12.48 0.46 -4.34
N CYS A 316 12.89 1.57 -4.98
CA CYS A 316 12.29 2.13 -6.19
C CYS A 316 13.30 2.87 -7.07
#